data_AF-A0A8I1A387-F1
#
_entry.id   AF-A0A8I1A387-F1
#
_cell.length_a   1.000
_cell.length_b   1.000
_cell.length_c   1.000
_cell.angle_alpha   90.00
_cell.angle_beta   90.00
_cell.angle_gamma   90.00
#
_symmetry.space_group_name_H-M   'P 1'
#
loop_
_entity.id
_entity.type
_entity.pdbx_description
1 polymer ?
#
loop_
_entity_poly.entity_id
_entity_poly.type
_entity_poly.pdbx_seq_one_letter_code
_entity_poly.pdbx_strand_id
1 'polypeptide(L)'
;MDVDLIAAAAPRSDQINADDLIGGPQIVTITEVRKGNSEQPVEIVTAEFGPGRPYRPGKSMTRVLLEVWGPKSGTYVGRRLKLYRDPEITFGPSKVGGIRISHMTDLDKAKAIPLTKTRGKKELFRVEPLPSGLQIISAEEADEIAAAIEKAADRAELNAIGAQLKAFDLADHRGRLQGLWKSRLSELESAPNLDAKPEPDQGTAPTLRDRLVAALVSEGKADEPEQVGYLSGEFKRPITTLDDLTDAEALEITEFLEGAQNQTRQ
;
A
#
# COMPACT_ATOMS: atom_id res chain seq x y z
N MET A 1 -16.31 -4.21 21.84
CA MET A 1 -16.29 -3.11 20.86
C MET A 1 -15.86 -1.88 21.63
N ASP A 2 -14.62 -1.45 21.46
CA ASP A 2 -14.10 -0.26 22.14
C ASP A 2 -14.58 0.99 21.42
N VAL A 3 -14.95 2.01 22.19
CA VAL A 3 -15.46 3.29 21.67
C VAL A 3 -14.26 4.22 21.43
N ASP A 4 -14.12 4.72 20.20
CA ASP A 4 -13.16 5.78 19.90
C ASP A 4 -13.64 7.12 20.47
N LEU A 5 -13.10 7.47 21.64
CA LEU A 5 -13.41 8.70 22.36
C LEU A 5 -12.88 9.96 21.65
N ILE A 6 -11.87 9.83 20.77
CA ILE A 6 -11.33 10.96 20.00
C ILE A 6 -12.36 11.36 18.95
N ALA A 7 -12.91 10.39 18.21
CA ALA A 7 -13.98 10.63 17.25
C ALA A 7 -15.25 11.19 17.91
N ALA A 8 -15.59 10.72 19.13
CA ALA A 8 -16.77 11.18 19.87
C ALA A 8 -16.65 12.62 20.42
N ALA A 9 -15.44 13.08 20.72
CA ALA A 9 -15.17 14.42 21.23
C ALA A 9 -14.98 15.48 20.12
N ALA A 10 -14.92 15.05 18.84
CA ALA A 10 -14.71 15.95 17.71
C ALA A 10 -15.86 16.98 17.60
N PRO A 11 -15.59 18.29 17.65
CA PRO A 11 -16.62 19.30 17.45
C PRO A 11 -17.25 19.18 16.06
N ARG A 12 -18.57 19.41 15.95
CA ARG A 12 -19.23 19.59 14.64
C ARG A 12 -18.71 20.88 14.01
N SER A 13 -17.66 20.75 13.23
CA SER A 13 -16.94 21.86 12.61
C SER A 13 -16.72 21.54 11.13
N ASP A 14 -16.82 22.56 10.30
CA ASP A 14 -16.55 22.55 8.87
C ASP A 14 -15.04 22.57 8.55
N GLN A 15 -14.20 22.38 9.57
CA GLN A 15 -12.74 22.34 9.49
C GLN A 15 -12.15 21.44 10.58
N ILE A 16 -10.87 21.07 10.42
CA ILE A 16 -10.07 20.45 11.49
C ILE A 16 -9.84 21.49 12.60
N ASN A 17 -10.08 21.10 13.85
CA ASN A 17 -9.80 21.92 15.03
C ASN A 17 -8.55 21.43 15.76
N ALA A 18 -7.98 22.30 16.60
CA ALA A 18 -6.84 21.94 17.44
C ALA A 18 -7.16 20.80 18.41
N ASP A 19 -8.42 20.68 18.84
CA ASP A 19 -8.87 19.64 19.77
C ASP A 19 -8.91 18.25 19.14
N ASP A 20 -9.06 18.14 17.81
CA ASP A 20 -8.97 16.85 17.09
C ASP A 20 -7.56 16.24 17.21
N LEU A 21 -6.55 17.05 17.50
CA LEU A 21 -5.15 16.64 17.67
C LEU A 21 -4.75 16.53 19.15
N ILE A 22 -5.71 16.48 20.08
CA ILE A 22 -5.44 16.22 21.52
C ILE A 22 -4.77 14.86 21.71
N GLY A 23 -5.21 13.85 20.95
CA GLY A 23 -4.64 12.50 21.01
C GLY A 23 -3.18 12.44 20.52
N GLY A 24 -2.69 13.48 19.86
CA GLY A 24 -1.31 13.61 19.42
C GLY A 24 -1.18 14.11 17.98
N PRO A 25 0.06 14.27 17.49
CA PRO A 25 0.31 14.65 16.11
C PRO A 25 -0.20 13.61 15.12
N GLN A 26 -0.83 14.05 14.04
CA GLN A 26 -1.37 13.19 13.00
C GLN A 26 -0.71 13.48 11.65
N ILE A 27 -0.33 12.42 10.94
CA ILE A 27 0.13 12.52 9.56
C ILE A 27 -1.09 12.58 8.67
N VAL A 28 -1.13 13.56 7.78
CA VAL A 28 -2.22 13.77 6.84
C VAL A 28 -1.71 13.83 5.41
N THR A 29 -2.50 13.32 4.48
CA THR A 29 -2.20 13.27 3.05
C THR A 29 -3.10 14.25 2.31
N ILE A 30 -2.50 15.17 1.55
CA ILE A 30 -3.25 16.20 0.83
C ILE A 30 -3.87 15.59 -0.42
N THR A 31 -5.20 15.67 -0.52
CA THR A 31 -5.95 15.17 -1.68
C THR A 31 -6.40 16.31 -2.60
N GLU A 32 -6.65 17.49 -2.03
CA GLU A 32 -7.09 18.66 -2.79
C GLU A 32 -6.67 19.94 -2.05
N VAL A 33 -6.38 21.00 -2.80
CA VAL A 33 -6.23 22.35 -2.24
C VAL A 33 -7.17 23.29 -2.97
N ARG A 34 -8.08 23.92 -2.23
CA ARG A 34 -9.09 24.82 -2.77
C ARG A 34 -9.04 26.19 -2.11
N LYS A 35 -9.67 27.16 -2.77
CA LYS A 35 -9.78 28.53 -2.27
C LYS A 35 -10.77 28.58 -1.11
N GLY A 36 -10.34 29.13 0.01
CA GLY A 36 -11.20 29.41 1.16
C GLY A 36 -11.82 30.81 1.12
N ASN A 37 -12.17 31.32 2.30
CA ASN A 37 -12.81 32.63 2.46
C ASN A 37 -11.79 33.79 2.60
N SER A 38 -12.27 35.02 2.80
CA SER A 38 -11.42 36.22 2.91
C SER A 38 -10.47 36.20 4.12
N GLU A 39 -10.83 35.50 5.19
CA GLU A 39 -10.01 35.41 6.42
C GLU A 39 -9.05 34.22 6.38
N GLN A 40 -9.47 33.12 5.77
CA GLN A 40 -8.76 31.87 5.62
C GLN A 40 -8.77 31.47 4.13
N PRO A 41 -7.85 32.01 3.32
CA PRO A 41 -7.92 31.92 1.85
C PRO A 41 -7.56 30.56 1.27
N VAL A 42 -7.08 29.63 2.10
CA VAL A 42 -6.60 28.31 1.66
C VAL A 42 -7.29 27.23 2.50
N GLU A 43 -7.87 26.26 1.82
CA GLU A 43 -8.38 25.03 2.42
C GLU A 43 -7.63 23.84 1.84
N ILE A 44 -7.05 23.02 2.71
CA ILE A 44 -6.32 21.81 2.35
C ILE A 44 -7.18 20.62 2.75
N VAL A 45 -7.74 19.94 1.76
CA VAL A 45 -8.49 18.70 1.99
C VAL A 45 -7.48 17.58 2.19
N THR A 46 -7.72 16.76 3.21
CA THR A 46 -6.87 15.61 3.52
C THR A 46 -7.64 14.31 3.43
N ALA A 47 -6.95 13.21 3.15
CA ALA A 47 -7.56 11.88 3.07
C ALA A 47 -8.17 11.43 4.40
N GLU A 48 -7.54 11.81 5.52
CA GLU A 48 -7.85 11.33 6.87
C GLU A 48 -9.05 12.04 7.48
N PHE A 49 -9.31 13.29 7.10
CA PHE A 49 -10.43 14.10 7.60
C PHE A 49 -11.51 14.34 6.53
N GLY A 50 -11.21 14.06 5.26
CA GLY A 50 -12.12 14.18 4.14
C GLY A 50 -12.46 15.62 3.72
N PRO A 51 -13.27 15.78 2.66
CA PRO A 51 -13.61 17.09 2.08
C PRO A 51 -14.51 17.97 2.96
N GLY A 52 -15.19 17.38 3.95
CA GLY A 52 -16.08 18.08 4.86
C GLY A 52 -15.36 18.77 6.03
N ARG A 53 -14.09 18.42 6.28
CA ARG A 53 -13.28 18.97 7.38
C ARG A 53 -11.86 19.30 6.89
N PRO A 54 -11.70 20.27 5.96
CA PRO A 54 -10.38 20.67 5.50
C PRO A 54 -9.52 21.26 6.64
N TYR A 55 -8.21 21.13 6.47
CA TYR A 55 -7.23 21.90 7.22
C TYR A 55 -7.15 23.33 6.67
N ARG A 56 -7.43 24.32 7.52
CA ARG A 56 -7.28 25.75 7.19
C ARG A 56 -6.04 26.32 7.88
N PRO A 57 -4.87 26.38 7.20
CA PRO A 57 -3.64 26.85 7.83
C PRO A 57 -3.73 28.33 8.21
N GLY A 58 -3.28 28.67 9.42
CA GLY A 58 -3.11 30.07 9.83
C GLY A 58 -2.04 30.78 8.98
N LYS A 59 -1.97 32.11 9.05
CA LYS A 59 -1.04 32.94 8.25
C LYS A 59 0.43 32.48 8.35
N SER A 60 0.87 32.12 9.55
CA SER A 60 2.24 31.63 9.78
C SER A 60 2.49 30.28 9.12
N MET A 61 1.54 29.34 9.18
CA MET A 61 1.66 28.03 8.53
C MET A 61 1.52 28.15 7.01
N THR A 62 0.70 29.08 6.52
CA THR A 62 0.64 29.40 5.08
C THR A 62 2.00 29.88 4.56
N ARG A 63 2.72 30.73 5.33
CA ARG A 63 4.09 31.14 4.96
C ARG A 63 5.07 29.97 4.95
N VAL A 64 4.93 29.02 5.88
CA VAL A 64 5.73 27.80 5.88
C VAL A 64 5.50 26.99 4.59
N LEU A 65 4.23 26.77 4.23
CA LEU A 65 3.89 26.06 2.99
C LEU A 65 4.46 26.77 1.76
N LEU A 66 4.32 28.10 1.68
CA LEU A 66 4.87 28.89 0.58
C LEU A 66 6.40 28.80 0.48
N GLU A 67 7.08 28.82 1.62
CA GLU A 67 8.54 28.80 1.70
C GLU A 67 9.12 27.40 1.40
N VAL A 68 8.39 26.33 1.71
CA VAL A 68 8.84 24.94 1.48
C VAL A 68 8.42 24.43 0.10
N TRP A 69 7.16 24.64 -0.29
CA TRP A 69 6.56 24.05 -1.48
C TRP A 69 6.25 25.05 -2.60
N GLY A 70 6.40 26.36 -2.35
CA GLY A 70 6.18 27.41 -3.34
C GLY A 70 4.70 27.83 -3.46
N PRO A 71 4.38 28.83 -4.31
CA PRO A 71 3.04 29.42 -4.38
C PRO A 71 2.00 28.58 -5.14
N LYS A 72 2.41 27.51 -5.82
CA LYS A 72 1.52 26.72 -6.67
C LYS A 72 0.80 25.64 -5.86
N SER A 73 -0.43 25.91 -5.43
CA SER A 73 -1.23 24.97 -4.63
C SER A 73 -1.46 23.61 -5.31
N GLY A 74 -1.50 23.57 -6.65
CA GLY A 74 -1.68 22.31 -7.41
C GLY A 74 -0.57 21.29 -7.21
N THR A 75 0.64 21.71 -6.79
CA THR A 75 1.75 20.78 -6.53
C THR A 75 1.70 20.15 -5.14
N TYR A 76 0.70 20.49 -4.33
CA TYR A 76 0.61 20.02 -2.95
C TYR A 76 -0.13 18.67 -2.87
N VAL A 77 -0.93 18.34 -3.88
CA VAL A 77 -1.68 17.08 -3.94
C VAL A 77 -0.70 15.90 -3.94
N GLY A 78 -0.99 14.90 -3.10
CA GLY A 78 -0.14 13.72 -2.88
C GLY A 78 0.96 13.91 -1.84
N ARG A 79 1.25 15.15 -1.40
CA ARG A 79 2.21 15.42 -0.33
C ARG A 79 1.61 15.18 1.05
N ARG A 80 2.46 14.93 2.04
CA ARG A 80 2.03 14.66 3.43
C ARG A 80 2.57 15.68 4.42
N LEU A 81 1.77 15.93 5.46
CA LEU A 81 2.06 16.85 6.55
C LEU A 81 1.92 16.12 7.89
N LYS A 82 2.77 16.41 8.87
CA LYS A 82 2.52 16.03 10.27
C LYS A 82 1.96 17.22 11.04
N LEU A 83 0.65 17.22 11.24
CA LEU A 83 -0.08 18.23 12.00
C LEU A 83 0.00 17.94 13.49
N TYR A 84 0.15 18.97 14.30
CA TYR A 84 0.11 18.84 15.76
C TYR A 84 -0.59 20.03 16.40
N ARG A 85 -1.11 19.82 17.61
CA ARG A 85 -1.64 20.90 18.45
C ARG A 85 -0.50 21.63 19.15
N ASP A 86 -0.40 22.94 18.94
CA ASP A 86 0.42 23.83 19.75
C ASP A 86 -0.48 24.57 20.76
N PRO A 87 -0.41 24.26 22.07
CA PRO A 87 -1.23 24.91 23.10
C PRO A 87 -0.81 26.35 23.40
N GLU A 88 0.38 26.80 22.97
CA GLU A 88 0.90 28.14 23.25
C GLU A 88 0.35 29.21 22.30
N ILE A 89 -0.41 28.82 21.27
CA ILE A 89 -1.05 29.77 20.35
C ILE A 89 -2.17 30.53 21.09
N THR A 90 -2.10 31.86 21.02
CA THR A 90 -3.07 32.76 21.61
C THR A 90 -3.99 33.38 20.56
N PHE A 91 -5.24 33.61 20.96
CA PHE A 91 -6.18 34.45 20.23
C PHE A 91 -6.71 35.51 21.19
N GLY A 92 -6.38 36.78 20.92
CA GLY A 92 -6.59 37.86 21.90
C GLY A 92 -5.79 37.59 23.19
N PRO A 93 -6.39 37.74 24.38
CA PRO A 93 -5.71 37.48 25.65
C PRO A 93 -5.60 36.00 26.03
N SER A 94 -6.31 35.10 25.33
CA SER A 94 -6.46 33.70 25.75
C SER A 94 -5.61 32.73 24.93
N LYS A 95 -5.03 31.73 25.60
CA LYS A 95 -4.38 30.57 24.95
C LYS A 95 -5.43 29.57 24.51
N VAL A 96 -5.86 29.65 23.25
CA VAL A 96 -6.85 28.73 22.66
C VAL A 96 -6.19 27.51 22.01
N GLY A 97 -4.88 27.60 21.75
CA GLY A 97 -4.14 26.59 20.99
C GLY A 97 -4.43 26.68 19.49
N GLY A 98 -3.62 26.01 18.69
CA GLY A 98 -3.80 25.99 17.24
C GLY A 98 -3.04 24.85 16.56
N ILE A 99 -3.35 24.61 15.30
CA ILE A 99 -2.73 23.55 14.51
C ILE A 99 -1.47 24.08 13.83
N ARG A 100 -0.35 23.37 14.01
CA ARG A 100 0.92 23.64 13.35
C ARG A 100 1.43 22.44 12.58
N ILE A 101 2.36 22.70 11.67
CA ILE A 101 3.02 21.70 10.83
C ILE A 101 4.41 21.46 11.41
N SER A 102 4.69 20.23 11.83
CA SER A 102 6.03 19.85 12.33
C SER A 102 6.91 19.26 11.24
N HIS A 103 6.31 18.43 10.37
CA HIS A 103 7.02 17.72 9.31
C HIS A 103 6.29 17.82 7.97
N MET A 104 7.06 17.83 6.89
CA MET A 104 6.56 17.92 5.51
C MET A 104 7.32 16.96 4.60
N THR A 105 6.63 16.31 3.65
CA THR A 105 7.31 15.58 2.57
C THR A 105 7.94 16.52 1.56
N ASP A 106 8.75 15.96 0.65
CA ASP A 106 9.41 16.72 -0.43
C ASP A 106 10.34 17.81 0.13
N LEU A 107 11.01 17.48 1.24
CA LEU A 107 11.99 18.32 1.91
C LEU A 107 13.24 17.48 2.14
N ASP A 108 14.38 17.89 1.59
CA ASP A 108 15.63 17.12 1.70
C ASP A 108 16.25 17.24 3.11
N LYS A 109 16.11 18.41 3.74
CA LYS A 109 16.73 18.75 5.02
C LYS A 109 15.82 19.65 5.84
N ALA A 110 15.94 19.59 7.16
CA ALA A 110 15.18 20.46 8.05
C ALA A 110 15.39 21.93 7.67
N LYS A 111 14.29 22.68 7.58
CA LYS A 111 14.29 24.10 7.18
C LYS A 111 13.83 24.96 8.34
N ALA A 112 14.63 25.97 8.67
CA ALA A 112 14.29 26.98 9.69
C ALA A 112 13.75 28.24 9.00
N ILE A 113 12.51 28.60 9.30
CA ILE A 113 11.77 29.67 8.65
C ILE A 113 11.49 30.77 9.68
N PRO A 114 11.93 32.03 9.45
CA PRO A 114 11.67 33.11 10.40
C PRO A 114 10.19 33.53 10.36
N LEU A 115 9.43 33.14 11.38
CA LEU A 115 8.02 33.49 11.54
C LEU A 115 7.83 34.61 12.56
N THR A 116 6.84 35.46 12.33
CA THR A 116 6.48 36.52 13.28
C THR A 116 5.69 35.91 14.44
N LYS A 117 6.20 36.01 15.67
CA LYS A 117 5.50 35.55 16.88
C LYS A 117 4.65 36.66 17.49
N THR A 118 5.23 37.84 17.65
CA THR A 118 4.54 39.06 18.05
C THR A 118 4.98 40.22 17.17
N ARG A 119 4.25 41.33 17.20
CA ARG A 119 4.59 42.53 16.40
C ARG A 119 6.05 42.94 16.69
N GLY A 120 6.90 42.90 15.68
CA GLY A 120 8.32 43.24 15.80
C GLY A 120 9.27 42.12 16.25
N LYS A 121 8.77 40.93 16.63
CA LYS A 121 9.62 39.78 17.01
C LYS A 121 9.45 38.61 16.04
N LYS A 122 10.55 38.19 15.43
CA LYS A 122 10.63 36.98 14.60
C LYS A 122 11.31 35.86 15.38
N GLU A 123 10.80 34.65 15.24
CA GLU A 123 11.37 33.42 15.80
C GLU A 123 11.54 32.41 14.67
N LEU A 124 12.62 31.63 14.73
CA LEU A 124 12.86 30.58 13.74
C LEU A 124 11.93 29.40 14.04
N PHE A 125 11.04 29.10 13.11
CA PHE A 125 10.20 27.93 13.14
C PHE A 125 10.84 26.82 12.30
N ARG A 126 11.16 25.70 12.95
CA ARG A 126 11.82 24.57 12.30
C ARG A 126 10.76 23.59 11.79
N VAL A 127 10.89 23.21 10.53
CA VAL A 127 10.13 22.11 9.90
C VAL A 127 11.10 21.02 9.53
N GLU A 128 10.74 19.78 9.87
CA GLU A 128 11.56 18.61 9.60
C GLU A 128 11.04 17.83 8.39
N PRO A 129 11.92 17.13 7.66
CA PRO A 129 11.48 16.25 6.60
C PRO A 129 10.62 15.14 7.19
N LEU A 130 9.43 14.92 6.61
CA LEU A 130 8.64 13.75 6.93
C LEU A 130 9.22 12.59 6.11
N PRO A 131 9.76 11.53 6.74
CA PRO A 131 10.23 10.38 6.00
C PRO A 131 9.09 9.86 5.12
N SER A 132 9.43 9.51 3.87
CA SER A 132 8.53 8.73 3.01
C SER A 132 8.01 7.54 3.85
N GLY A 133 6.78 7.08 3.65
CA GLY A 133 6.23 5.98 4.47
C GLY A 133 7.02 4.66 4.36
N LEU A 134 8.08 4.63 3.56
CA LEU A 134 9.08 3.60 3.46
C LEU A 134 10.30 4.03 4.29
N GLN A 135 10.79 3.17 5.19
CA GLN A 135 12.05 3.42 5.87
C GLN A 135 13.16 3.59 4.81
N ILE A 136 13.94 4.66 4.89
CA ILE A 136 15.12 4.82 4.04
C ILE A 136 16.10 3.74 4.46
N ILE A 137 16.53 2.92 3.52
CA ILE A 137 17.49 1.85 3.80
C ILE A 137 18.83 2.47 4.25
N SER A 138 19.38 1.98 5.37
CA SER A 138 20.74 2.36 5.78
C SER A 138 21.78 1.73 4.87
N ALA A 139 23.01 2.26 4.87
CA ALA A 139 24.09 1.69 4.08
C ALA A 139 24.42 0.25 4.48
N GLU A 140 24.32 -0.07 5.77
CA GLU A 140 24.53 -1.40 6.33
C GLU A 140 23.46 -2.40 5.84
N GLU A 141 22.18 -2.02 5.91
CA GLU A 141 21.07 -2.83 5.40
C GLU A 141 21.16 -3.00 3.86
N ALA A 142 21.61 -1.99 3.13
CA ALA A 142 21.82 -2.09 1.69
C ALA A 142 22.92 -3.09 1.34
N ASP A 143 23.98 -3.18 2.15
CA ASP A 143 25.04 -4.18 1.98
C ASP A 143 24.57 -5.59 2.36
N GLU A 144 23.78 -5.73 3.42
CA GLU A 144 23.18 -7.01 3.79
C GLU A 144 22.24 -7.54 2.70
N ILE A 145 21.38 -6.67 2.14
CA ILE A 145 20.47 -7.06 1.06
C ILE A 145 21.24 -7.36 -0.24
N ALA A 146 22.31 -6.61 -0.55
CA ALA A 146 23.18 -6.94 -1.67
C ALA A 146 23.77 -8.36 -1.53
N ALA A 147 24.26 -8.71 -0.34
CA ALA A 147 24.76 -10.04 -0.04
C ALA A 147 23.66 -11.12 -0.10
N ALA A 148 22.43 -10.80 0.31
CA ALA A 148 21.29 -11.69 0.21
C ALA A 148 20.88 -11.95 -1.26
N ILE A 149 20.91 -10.93 -2.11
CA ILE A 149 20.67 -11.06 -3.56
C ILE A 149 21.71 -11.98 -4.19
N GLU A 150 22.99 -11.84 -3.85
CA GLU A 150 24.06 -12.69 -4.39
C GLU A 150 23.94 -14.16 -3.92
N LYS A 151 23.47 -14.37 -2.69
CA LYS A 151 23.34 -15.71 -2.10
C LYS A 151 22.02 -16.42 -2.41
N ALA A 152 21.03 -15.73 -2.97
CA ALA A 152 19.73 -16.30 -3.30
C ALA A 152 19.90 -17.57 -4.14
N ALA A 153 19.40 -18.70 -3.64
CA ALA A 153 19.57 -20.01 -4.25
C ALA A 153 18.64 -20.23 -5.44
N ASP A 154 17.47 -19.59 -5.40
CA ASP A 154 16.42 -19.75 -6.40
C ASP A 154 15.63 -18.46 -6.66
N ARG A 155 14.70 -18.55 -7.62
CA ARG A 155 13.85 -17.44 -8.04
C ARG A 155 12.88 -17.00 -6.94
N ALA A 156 12.45 -17.90 -6.05
CA ALA A 156 11.50 -17.60 -5.00
C ALA A 156 12.15 -16.77 -3.88
N GLU A 157 13.35 -17.13 -3.44
CA GLU A 157 14.16 -16.34 -2.50
C GLU A 157 14.46 -14.95 -3.06
N LEU A 158 14.84 -14.89 -4.34
CA LEU A 158 15.13 -13.63 -5.02
C LEU A 158 13.90 -12.71 -5.11
N ASN A 159 12.71 -13.28 -5.32
CA ASN A 159 11.46 -12.53 -5.34
C ASN A 159 11.03 -12.08 -3.93
N ALA A 160 11.29 -12.88 -2.89
CA ALA A 160 11.03 -12.51 -1.50
C ALA A 160 11.88 -11.30 -1.07
N ILE A 161 13.17 -11.30 -1.43
CA ILE A 161 14.07 -10.16 -1.22
C ILE A 161 13.58 -8.93 -2.00
N GLY A 162 13.13 -9.12 -3.25
CA GLY A 162 12.52 -8.06 -4.06
C GLY A 162 11.23 -7.48 -3.45
N ALA A 163 10.42 -8.30 -2.77
CA ALA A 163 9.24 -7.85 -2.06
C ALA A 163 9.60 -7.05 -0.80
N GLN A 164 10.64 -7.46 -0.07
CA GLN A 164 11.18 -6.70 1.06
C GLN A 164 11.72 -5.34 0.60
N LEU A 165 12.46 -5.29 -0.51
CA LEU A 165 12.99 -4.04 -1.10
C LEU A 165 11.90 -3.03 -1.47
N LYS A 166 10.69 -3.48 -1.81
CA LYS A 166 9.55 -2.58 -2.10
C LYS A 166 8.99 -1.90 -0.84
N ALA A 167 9.32 -2.39 0.35
CA ALA A 167 8.94 -1.81 1.63
C ALA A 167 9.91 -0.71 2.12
N PHE A 168 11.05 -0.51 1.43
CA PHE A 168 12.06 0.48 1.77
C PHE A 168 12.22 1.54 0.67
N ASP A 169 12.62 2.76 1.07
CA ASP A 169 13.07 3.78 0.12
C ASP A 169 14.56 3.54 -0.16
N LEU A 170 14.84 3.04 -1.36
CA LEU A 170 16.18 2.62 -1.77
C LEU A 170 17.12 3.79 -2.10
N ALA A 171 16.63 5.04 -2.11
CA ALA A 171 17.41 6.25 -2.32
C ALA A 171 18.53 6.08 -3.40
N ASP A 172 19.79 6.36 -3.03
CA ASP A 172 20.97 6.26 -3.89
C ASP A 172 21.41 4.80 -4.17
N HIS A 173 20.95 3.84 -3.37
CA HIS A 173 21.30 2.42 -3.48
C HIS A 173 20.49 1.65 -4.54
N ARG A 174 19.41 2.25 -5.04
CA ARG A 174 18.49 1.65 -6.04
C ARG A 174 19.23 1.10 -7.26
N GLY A 175 20.15 1.88 -7.84
CA GLY A 175 20.88 1.48 -9.05
C GLY A 175 21.75 0.24 -8.85
N ARG A 176 22.47 0.17 -7.73
CA ARG A 176 23.33 -0.96 -7.36
C ARG A 176 22.51 -2.23 -7.11
N LEU A 177 21.48 -2.15 -6.26
CA LEU A 177 20.65 -3.29 -5.88
C LEU A 177 19.85 -3.85 -7.08
N GLN A 178 19.33 -2.97 -7.94
CA GLN A 178 18.64 -3.40 -9.16
C GLN A 178 19.59 -4.07 -10.17
N GLY A 179 20.84 -3.62 -10.23
CA GLY A 179 21.88 -4.26 -11.05
C GLY A 179 22.16 -5.69 -10.58
N LEU A 180 22.43 -5.87 -9.28
CA LEU A 180 22.68 -7.19 -8.68
C LEU A 180 21.49 -8.13 -8.85
N TRP A 181 20.27 -7.63 -8.66
CA TRP A 181 19.05 -8.43 -8.82
C TRP A 181 18.89 -8.98 -10.23
N LYS A 182 19.13 -8.13 -11.25
CA LYS A 182 19.07 -8.55 -12.66
C LYS A 182 20.14 -9.58 -13.02
N SER A 183 21.37 -9.39 -12.54
CA SER A 183 22.47 -10.33 -12.77
C SER A 183 22.15 -11.69 -12.15
N ARG A 184 21.71 -11.72 -10.89
CA ARG A 184 21.36 -12.97 -10.21
C ARG A 184 20.20 -13.69 -10.88
N LEU A 185 19.18 -12.95 -11.30
CA LEU A 185 18.07 -13.52 -12.06
C LEU A 185 18.55 -14.20 -13.34
N SER A 186 19.40 -13.53 -14.12
CA SER A 186 19.95 -14.09 -15.35
C SER A 186 20.81 -15.33 -15.11
N GLU A 187 21.55 -15.40 -14.00
CA GLU A 187 22.33 -16.57 -13.60
C GLU A 187 21.44 -17.76 -13.25
N LEU A 188 20.35 -17.53 -12.51
CA LEU A 188 19.39 -18.56 -12.13
C LEU A 188 18.58 -19.06 -13.33
N GLU A 189 18.28 -18.20 -14.31
CA GLU A 189 17.62 -18.58 -15.56
C GLU A 189 18.56 -19.35 -16.52
N SER A 190 19.88 -19.20 -16.36
CA SER A 190 20.88 -19.85 -17.22
C SER A 190 21.44 -21.15 -16.63
N ALA A 191 21.12 -21.50 -15.38
CA ALA A 191 21.61 -22.71 -14.74
C ALA A 191 20.83 -23.95 -15.24
N PRO A 192 21.49 -24.95 -15.87
CA PRO A 192 20.84 -26.21 -16.22
C PRO A 192 20.59 -27.03 -14.94
N ASN A 193 19.32 -27.32 -14.66
CA ASN A 193 18.88 -28.07 -13.48
C ASN A 193 19.31 -29.55 -13.60
N LEU A 194 20.39 -29.94 -12.91
CA LEU A 194 20.95 -31.29 -12.93
C LEU A 194 20.44 -32.20 -11.79
N ASP A 195 19.56 -31.71 -10.91
CA ASP A 195 19.01 -32.46 -9.76
C ASP A 195 17.48 -32.29 -9.60
N ALA A 196 16.74 -32.31 -10.72
CA ALA A 196 15.27 -32.23 -10.68
C ALA A 196 14.64 -33.55 -10.17
N LYS A 197 14.55 -33.67 -8.84
CA LYS A 197 13.57 -34.52 -8.16
C LYS A 197 12.27 -33.70 -8.04
N PRO A 198 11.08 -34.25 -8.36
CA PRO A 198 9.88 -33.44 -8.61
C PRO A 198 9.44 -32.65 -7.38
N GLU A 199 9.24 -31.34 -7.59
CA GLU A 199 8.81 -30.35 -6.60
C GLU A 199 7.36 -30.57 -6.13
N PRO A 200 7.03 -30.21 -4.87
CA PRO A 200 5.65 -30.00 -4.46
C PRO A 200 5.17 -28.60 -4.92
N ASP A 201 4.17 -28.63 -5.80
CA ASP A 201 3.46 -27.51 -6.42
C ASP A 201 2.88 -26.50 -5.40
N GLN A 202 3.20 -25.22 -5.56
CA GLN A 202 2.58 -24.12 -4.83
C GLN A 202 1.29 -23.70 -5.55
N GLY A 203 0.16 -24.23 -5.07
CA GLY A 203 -1.14 -23.55 -5.00
C GLY A 203 -1.46 -22.50 -6.06
N THR A 204 -1.51 -22.92 -7.33
CA THR A 204 -2.53 -22.38 -8.23
C THR A 204 -3.84 -23.03 -7.80
N ALA A 205 -4.94 -22.28 -7.67
CA ALA A 205 -6.25 -22.90 -7.48
C ALA A 205 -6.40 -23.99 -8.58
N PRO A 206 -6.78 -25.24 -8.22
CA PRO A 206 -6.76 -26.34 -9.17
C PRO A 206 -7.54 -25.90 -10.41
N THR A 207 -6.92 -26.03 -11.57
CA THR A 207 -7.56 -25.59 -12.80
C THR A 207 -8.86 -26.37 -12.96
N LEU A 208 -9.80 -25.84 -13.74
CA LEU A 208 -11.08 -26.50 -13.94
C LEU A 208 -10.93 -27.96 -14.39
N ARG A 209 -9.87 -28.23 -15.16
CA ARG A 209 -9.48 -29.57 -15.61
C ARG A 209 -8.98 -30.44 -14.48
N ASP A 210 -8.14 -29.92 -13.59
CA ASP A 210 -7.63 -30.66 -12.43
C ASP A 210 -8.79 -31.03 -11.48
N ARG A 211 -9.76 -30.12 -11.33
CA ARG A 211 -10.99 -30.38 -10.55
C ARG A 211 -11.86 -31.43 -11.21
N LEU A 212 -12.04 -31.37 -12.53
CA LEU A 212 -12.79 -32.37 -13.29
C LEU A 212 -12.16 -33.76 -13.16
N VAL A 213 -10.85 -33.86 -13.36
CA VAL A 213 -10.12 -35.12 -13.23
C VAL A 213 -10.24 -35.66 -11.80
N ALA A 214 -10.07 -34.80 -10.78
CA ALA A 214 -10.23 -35.21 -9.38
C ALA A 214 -11.65 -35.71 -9.06
N ALA A 215 -12.67 -35.08 -9.63
CA ALA A 215 -14.07 -35.49 -9.45
C ALA A 215 -14.36 -36.84 -10.15
N LEU A 216 -13.86 -37.05 -11.37
CA LEU A 216 -13.99 -38.31 -12.10
C LEU A 216 -13.25 -39.47 -11.43
N VAL A 217 -12.04 -39.23 -10.92
CA VAL A 217 -11.26 -40.22 -10.17
C VAL A 217 -12.01 -40.64 -8.91
N SER A 218 -12.66 -39.70 -8.23
CA SER A 218 -13.47 -39.96 -7.04
C SER A 218 -14.76 -40.76 -7.36
N GLU A 219 -15.27 -40.67 -8.59
CA GLU A 219 -16.35 -41.50 -9.15
C GLU A 219 -15.85 -42.88 -9.66
N GLY A 220 -14.58 -43.21 -9.39
CA GLY A 220 -13.95 -44.47 -9.78
C GLY A 220 -13.65 -44.57 -11.27
N LYS A 221 -13.33 -43.44 -11.93
CA LYS A 221 -12.80 -43.38 -13.30
C LYS A 221 -11.34 -42.93 -13.24
N ALA A 222 -10.47 -43.89 -12.95
CA ALA A 222 -9.05 -43.61 -12.67
C ALA A 222 -8.24 -43.38 -13.95
N ASP A 223 -8.61 -44.06 -15.04
CA ASP A 223 -7.87 -44.03 -16.30
C ASP A 223 -8.57 -43.15 -17.35
N GLU A 224 -7.77 -42.48 -18.19
CA GLU A 224 -8.24 -41.57 -19.25
C GLU A 224 -9.29 -42.21 -20.19
N PRO A 225 -9.18 -43.48 -20.62
CA PRO A 225 -10.22 -44.14 -21.45
C PRO A 225 -11.57 -44.28 -20.75
N GLU A 226 -11.57 -44.45 -19.43
CA GLU A 226 -12.80 -44.53 -18.63
C GLU A 226 -13.40 -43.15 -18.42
N GLN A 227 -12.56 -42.13 -18.23
CA GLN A 227 -12.96 -40.73 -18.10
C GLN A 227 -13.62 -40.24 -19.39
N VAL A 228 -12.98 -40.40 -20.53
CA VAL A 228 -13.53 -39.98 -21.83
C VAL A 228 -14.74 -40.82 -22.25
N GLY A 229 -14.79 -42.11 -21.85
CA GLY A 229 -15.94 -42.97 -22.06
C GLY A 229 -17.17 -42.55 -21.25
N TYR A 230 -16.97 -42.16 -19.99
CA TYR A 230 -18.03 -41.60 -19.14
C TYR A 230 -18.53 -40.25 -19.68
N LEU A 231 -17.61 -39.33 -19.99
CA LEU A 231 -17.94 -38.03 -20.56
C LEU A 231 -18.67 -38.17 -21.91
N SER A 232 -18.25 -39.10 -22.77
CA SER A 232 -18.94 -39.37 -24.04
C SER A 232 -20.38 -39.84 -23.84
N GLY A 233 -20.62 -40.63 -22.79
CA GLY A 233 -21.96 -41.09 -22.41
C GLY A 233 -22.84 -39.95 -21.88
N GLU A 234 -22.27 -39.08 -21.05
CA GLU A 234 -22.99 -37.96 -20.43
C GLU A 234 -23.37 -36.88 -21.46
N PHE A 235 -22.42 -36.47 -22.30
CA PHE A 235 -22.65 -35.46 -23.34
C PHE A 235 -23.27 -36.03 -24.63
N LYS A 236 -23.51 -37.36 -24.69
CA LYS A 236 -24.08 -38.10 -25.84
C LYS A 236 -23.39 -37.79 -27.17
N ARG A 237 -22.08 -37.51 -27.12
CA ARG A 237 -21.23 -37.20 -28.27
C ARG A 237 -19.86 -37.85 -28.06
N PRO A 238 -19.11 -38.18 -29.12
CA PRO A 238 -17.77 -38.74 -28.95
C PRO A 238 -16.83 -37.68 -28.36
N ILE A 239 -16.33 -37.95 -27.15
CA ILE A 239 -15.26 -37.20 -26.49
C ILE A 239 -14.04 -38.11 -26.49
N THR A 240 -12.96 -37.64 -27.10
CA THR A 240 -11.71 -38.40 -27.23
C THR A 240 -10.63 -37.90 -26.29
N THR A 241 -10.73 -36.65 -25.84
CA THR A 241 -9.87 -36.03 -24.84
C THR A 241 -10.66 -35.01 -24.02
N LEU A 242 -10.19 -34.69 -22.81
CA LEU A 242 -10.77 -33.64 -21.97
C LEU A 242 -10.68 -32.25 -22.63
N ASP A 243 -9.80 -32.07 -23.62
CA ASP A 243 -9.73 -30.86 -24.46
C ASP A 243 -10.94 -30.68 -25.40
N ASP A 244 -11.74 -31.73 -25.63
CA ASP A 244 -12.95 -31.67 -26.47
C ASP A 244 -14.16 -31.05 -25.73
N LEU A 245 -13.97 -30.68 -24.47
CA LEU A 245 -14.96 -29.99 -23.63
C LEU A 245 -14.72 -28.48 -23.64
N THR A 246 -15.81 -27.72 -23.78
CA THR A 246 -15.75 -26.28 -23.52
C THR A 246 -15.64 -26.02 -22.01
N ASP A 247 -15.09 -24.86 -21.62
CA ASP A 247 -14.96 -24.49 -20.20
C ASP A 247 -16.32 -24.49 -19.46
N ALA A 248 -17.43 -24.20 -20.16
CA ALA A 248 -18.76 -24.25 -19.59
C ALA A 248 -19.22 -25.69 -19.30
N GLU A 249 -19.00 -26.60 -20.26
CA GLU A 249 -19.33 -28.02 -20.11
C GLU A 249 -18.45 -28.69 -19.04
N ALA A 250 -17.16 -28.34 -19.00
CA ALA A 250 -16.23 -28.81 -17.97
C ALA A 250 -16.67 -28.34 -16.57
N LEU A 251 -17.18 -27.12 -16.42
CA LEU A 251 -17.65 -26.61 -15.15
C LEU A 251 -18.95 -27.27 -14.68
N GLU A 252 -19.91 -27.42 -15.57
CA GLU A 252 -21.19 -28.05 -15.28
C GLU A 252 -21.02 -29.50 -14.77
N ILE A 253 -20.18 -30.28 -15.45
CA ILE A 253 -19.92 -31.67 -15.07
C ILE A 253 -19.07 -31.77 -13.79
N THR A 254 -18.10 -30.88 -13.58
CA THR A 254 -17.33 -30.82 -12.32
C THR A 254 -18.24 -30.53 -11.13
N GLU A 255 -19.12 -29.54 -11.23
CA GLU A 255 -20.04 -29.20 -10.14
C GLU A 255 -21.07 -30.31 -9.89
N PHE A 256 -21.54 -30.98 -10.94
CA PHE A 256 -22.43 -32.14 -10.82
C PHE A 256 -21.78 -33.29 -10.05
N LEU A 257 -20.54 -33.65 -10.39
CA LEU A 257 -19.78 -34.72 -9.74
C LEU A 257 -19.38 -34.36 -8.30
N GLU A 258 -18.94 -33.14 -8.05
CA GLU A 258 -18.66 -32.63 -6.69
C GLU A 258 -19.94 -32.57 -5.84
N GLY A 259 -21.08 -32.22 -6.44
CA GLY A 259 -22.39 -32.17 -5.78
C GLY A 259 -22.93 -33.55 -5.40
N ALA A 260 -22.78 -34.55 -6.27
CA ALA A 260 -23.17 -35.93 -6.00
C ALA A 260 -22.42 -36.52 -4.79
N GLN A 261 -21.13 -36.20 -4.64
CA GLN A 261 -20.31 -36.66 -3.51
C GLN A 261 -20.74 -36.10 -2.15
N ASN A 262 -21.31 -34.90 -2.13
CA ASN A 262 -21.81 -34.30 -0.88
C ASN A 262 -23.13 -34.91 -0.41
N GLN A 263 -23.91 -35.54 -1.31
CA GLN A 263 -25.15 -36.26 -0.93
C GLN A 263 -24.88 -37.68 -0.42
N THR A 264 -23.80 -38.34 -0.83
CA THR A 264 -23.43 -39.69 -0.36
C THR A 264 -22.79 -39.69 1.04
N ARG A 265 -22.47 -38.52 1.60
CA ARG A 265 -21.83 -38.36 2.93
C ARG A 265 -22.79 -37.93 4.06
N GLN A 266 -24.09 -37.82 3.82
CA GLN A 266 -25.13 -37.69 4.86
C GLN A 266 -25.90 -39.00 5.04
#